data_AF-A0AAV4TGY1-F1
#
_entry.id   AF-A0AAV4TGY1-F1
#
_cell.length_a   1.000
_cell.length_b   1.000
_cell.length_c   1.000
_cell.angle_alpha   90.00
_cell.angle_beta   90.00
_cell.angle_gamma   90.00
#
_symmetry.space_group_name_H-M   'P 1'
#
loop_
_entity.id
_entity.type
_entity.pdbx_description
1 polymer ?
#
loop_
_entity_poly.entity_id
_entity_poly.type
_entity_poly.pdbx_seq_one_letter_code
_entity_poly.pdbx_strand_id
1 'polypeptide(L)'
;MSTKELVSEVANSNPESLNNRDRCRVGQISLSDGPLASHGEGGKYGDVFVAALKNYGMLCIGLYRYRDTSSSFEASTKRYVITNPPIDFPLIPTDKVFVLMQFDPGLEYQPNRGERDDNS
;
A
#
# COMPACT_ATOMS: atom_id res chain seq x y z
N MET A 1 -6.83 -39.71 35.81
CA MET A 1 -6.05 -38.87 34.88
C MET A 1 -6.73 -38.97 33.52
N SER A 2 -7.53 -37.97 33.14
CA SER A 2 -8.39 -38.03 31.95
C SER A 2 -7.70 -37.32 30.78
N THR A 3 -7.36 -38.07 29.75
CA THR A 3 -6.63 -37.67 28.54
C THR A 3 -7.49 -36.89 27.52
N LYS A 4 -8.44 -36.07 27.98
CA LYS A 4 -9.32 -35.28 27.10
C LYS A 4 -8.95 -33.80 26.98
N GLU A 5 -7.83 -33.36 27.54
CA GLU A 5 -7.35 -31.97 27.47
C GLU A 5 -6.11 -31.79 26.58
N LEU A 6 -6.06 -32.46 25.43
CA LEU A 6 -5.07 -32.10 24.43
C LEU A 6 -5.73 -31.85 23.07
N VAL A 7 -5.65 -30.58 22.69
CA VAL A 7 -5.75 -30.01 21.34
C VAL A 7 -7.16 -29.69 20.82
N SER A 8 -7.73 -28.61 21.36
CA SER A 8 -8.37 -27.60 20.51
C SER A 8 -8.21 -26.22 21.12
N GLU A 9 -6.97 -25.75 21.23
CA GLU A 9 -6.70 -24.32 21.47
C GLU A 9 -6.87 -23.58 20.14
N VAL A 10 -8.11 -23.58 19.63
CA VAL A 10 -8.53 -22.55 18.68
C VAL A 10 -8.61 -21.29 19.52
N ALA A 11 -7.63 -20.40 19.38
CA ALA A 11 -7.65 -19.11 20.04
C ALA A 11 -8.97 -18.40 19.68
N ASN A 12 -9.93 -18.38 20.62
CA ASN A 12 -11.17 -17.64 20.45
C ASN A 12 -10.80 -16.17 20.24
N SER A 13 -11.17 -15.63 19.09
CA SER A 13 -10.94 -14.22 18.77
C SER A 13 -11.72 -13.35 19.74
N ASN A 14 -11.03 -12.80 20.75
CA ASN A 14 -11.55 -11.76 21.62
C ASN A 14 -11.36 -10.37 20.96
N PRO A 15 -12.10 -9.32 21.36
CA PRO A 15 -12.01 -7.99 20.72
C PRO A 15 -10.59 -7.43 20.68
N GLU A 16 -9.80 -7.68 21.74
CA GLU A 16 -8.40 -7.24 21.81
C GLU A 16 -7.51 -7.94 20.76
N SER A 17 -7.70 -9.24 20.54
CA SER A 17 -6.97 -10.01 19.52
C SER A 17 -7.40 -9.67 18.09
N LEU A 18 -8.64 -9.20 17.90
CA LEU A 18 -9.13 -8.68 16.62
C LEU A 18 -8.52 -7.32 16.31
N ASN A 19 -8.49 -6.39 17.26
CA ASN A 19 -7.85 -5.06 17.10
C ASN A 19 -6.34 -5.18 16.80
N ASN A 20 -5.68 -6.24 17.30
CA ASN A 20 -4.28 -6.53 16.97
C ASN A 20 -4.04 -6.86 15.49
N ARG A 21 -5.09 -7.12 14.70
CA ARG A 21 -4.99 -7.38 13.26
C ARG A 21 -5.01 -6.10 12.43
N ASP A 22 -5.36 -4.96 13.03
CA ASP A 22 -5.56 -3.67 12.35
C ASP A 22 -4.25 -2.97 11.93
N ARG A 23 -3.13 -3.70 11.93
CA ARG A 23 -1.84 -3.16 11.54
C ARG A 23 -1.76 -3.04 10.03
N CYS A 24 -1.08 -1.98 9.58
CA CYS A 24 -0.80 -1.79 8.16
C CYS A 24 -0.03 -3.00 7.58
N ARG A 25 -0.34 -3.33 6.34
CA ARG A 25 0.35 -4.36 5.56
C ARG A 25 1.18 -3.69 4.47
N VAL A 26 2.35 -4.25 4.19
CA VAL A 26 3.14 -3.81 3.04
C VAL A 26 2.52 -4.38 1.77
N GLY A 27 2.30 -3.51 0.79
CA GLY A 27 1.82 -3.84 -0.55
C GLY A 27 2.74 -3.31 -1.63
N GLN A 28 2.55 -3.83 -2.84
CA GLN A 28 3.14 -3.30 -4.06
C GLN A 28 2.02 -3.07 -5.08
N ILE A 29 1.91 -1.85 -5.60
CA ILE A 29 0.90 -1.47 -6.59
C ILE A 29 1.59 -1.15 -7.90
N SER A 30 1.11 -1.73 -9.00
CA SER A 30 1.61 -1.38 -10.34
C SER A 30 1.05 -0.02 -10.78
N LEU A 31 1.83 0.75 -11.51
CA LEU A 31 1.32 1.93 -12.24
C LEU A 31 0.86 1.59 -13.67
N SER A 32 0.99 0.33 -14.09
CA SER A 32 0.50 -0.14 -15.38
C SER A 32 -0.97 -0.51 -15.37
N ASP A 33 -1.52 -0.77 -14.19
CA ASP A 33 -2.90 -1.22 -13.98
C ASP A 33 -3.44 -0.77 -12.62
N GLY A 34 -4.75 -0.94 -12.43
CA GLY A 34 -5.41 -0.65 -11.16
C GLY A 34 -5.61 0.84 -10.86
N PRO A 35 -5.90 1.19 -9.60
CA PRO A 35 -6.43 2.51 -9.22
C PRO A 35 -5.44 3.67 -9.41
N LEU A 36 -4.14 3.39 -9.50
CA LEU A 36 -3.09 4.40 -9.63
C LEU A 36 -2.53 4.49 -11.06
N ALA A 37 -3.07 3.73 -12.02
CA ALA A 37 -2.56 3.66 -13.39
C ALA A 37 -2.60 5.02 -14.12
N SER A 38 -3.60 5.86 -13.82
CA SER A 38 -3.73 7.20 -14.39
C SER A 38 -2.54 8.12 -14.10
N HIS A 39 -1.72 7.78 -13.09
CA HIS A 39 -0.52 8.53 -12.73
C HIS A 39 0.77 7.94 -13.30
N GLY A 40 0.71 6.78 -13.99
CA GLY A 40 1.88 6.12 -14.57
C GLY A 40 2.44 6.84 -15.81
N GLU A 41 1.59 7.50 -16.59
CA GLU A 41 1.99 8.22 -17.81
C GLU A 41 2.32 9.68 -17.49
N GLY A 42 3.61 9.98 -17.30
CA GLY A 42 4.09 11.36 -17.12
C GLY A 42 3.74 11.99 -15.77
N GLY A 43 3.22 11.21 -14.82
CA GLY A 43 2.93 11.66 -13.46
C GLY A 43 4.19 11.81 -12.60
N LYS A 44 4.04 12.53 -11.49
CA LYS A 44 5.08 12.71 -10.48
C LYS A 44 4.78 11.87 -9.24
N TYR A 45 5.83 11.47 -8.53
CA TYR A 45 5.69 10.69 -7.30
C TYR A 45 4.76 11.35 -6.27
N GLY A 46 4.84 12.68 -6.13
CA GLY A 46 3.97 13.44 -5.22
C GLY A 46 2.48 13.33 -5.55
N ASP A 47 2.11 13.27 -6.83
CA ASP A 47 0.72 13.13 -7.24
C ASP A 47 0.15 11.77 -6.83
N VAL A 48 0.93 10.70 -7.05
CA VAL A 48 0.59 9.34 -6.60
C VAL A 48 0.52 9.28 -5.08
N PHE A 49 1.48 9.86 -4.38
CA PHE A 49 1.51 9.89 -2.92
C PHE A 49 0.22 10.52 -2.37
N VAL A 50 -0.17 11.68 -2.90
CA VAL A 50 -1.37 12.40 -2.47
C VAL A 50 -2.64 11.63 -2.83
N ALA A 51 -2.74 11.05 -4.03
CA ALA A 51 -3.90 10.27 -4.45
C ALA A 51 -4.07 9.00 -3.62
N ALA A 52 -2.99 8.24 -3.42
CA ALA A 52 -2.97 7.03 -2.61
C ALA A 52 -3.41 7.30 -1.16
N LEU A 53 -2.88 8.38 -0.57
CA LEU A 53 -3.20 8.73 0.81
C LEU A 53 -4.63 9.26 0.97
N LYS A 54 -5.09 10.12 0.05
CA LYS A 54 -6.43 10.75 0.14
C LYS A 54 -7.56 9.78 -0.14
N ASN A 55 -7.41 8.92 -1.15
CA ASN A 55 -8.52 8.14 -1.68
C ASN A 55 -8.56 6.72 -1.10
N TYR A 56 -7.42 6.23 -0.59
CA TYR A 56 -7.29 4.83 -0.16
C TYR A 56 -6.64 4.68 1.22
N GLY A 57 -6.23 5.78 1.86
CA GLY A 57 -5.50 5.72 3.13
C GLY A 57 -4.14 5.02 3.04
N MET A 58 -3.58 4.88 1.82
CA MET A 58 -2.34 4.15 1.58
C MET A 58 -1.13 5.09 1.62
N LEU A 59 -0.12 4.76 2.42
CA LEU A 59 1.12 5.53 2.48
C LEU A 59 2.15 4.97 1.50
N CYS A 60 2.50 5.72 0.46
CA CYS A 60 3.60 5.36 -0.44
C CYS A 60 4.95 5.55 0.27
N ILE A 61 5.84 4.54 0.20
CA ILE A 61 7.15 4.55 0.89
C ILE A 61 8.35 4.42 -0.05
N GLY A 62 8.12 4.08 -1.32
CA GLY A 62 9.17 4.00 -2.32
C GLY A 62 8.72 3.40 -3.65
N LEU A 63 9.66 3.32 -4.59
CA LEU A 63 9.44 2.76 -5.92
C LEU A 63 10.29 1.51 -6.13
N TYR A 64 9.80 0.60 -6.96
CA TYR A 64 10.49 -0.59 -7.42
C TYR A 64 10.54 -0.56 -8.94
N ARG A 65 11.63 -0.02 -9.48
CA ARG A 65 11.77 0.35 -10.90
C ARG A 65 12.68 -0.61 -11.64
N TYR A 66 12.37 -0.90 -12.91
CA TYR A 66 13.30 -1.65 -13.78
C TYR A 66 14.63 -0.94 -13.91
N ARG A 67 15.71 -1.70 -13.84
CA ARG A 67 17.06 -1.20 -14.12
C ARG A 67 17.15 -0.66 -15.54
N ASP A 68 16.60 -1.41 -16.49
CA ASP A 68 16.56 -1.05 -17.90
C ASP A 68 15.13 -0.64 -18.27
N THR A 69 14.96 0.61 -18.69
CA THR A 69 13.65 1.16 -19.07
C THR A 69 13.45 1.16 -20.60
N SER A 70 14.39 0.60 -21.35
CA SER A 70 14.28 0.43 -22.81
C SER A 70 13.36 -0.73 -23.16
N SER A 71 12.60 -0.59 -24.24
CA SER A 71 11.69 -1.62 -24.77
C SER A 71 12.42 -2.71 -25.57
N SER A 72 13.72 -2.93 -25.33
CA SER A 72 14.54 -3.88 -26.08
C SER A 72 14.31 -5.31 -25.59
N PHE A 73 14.39 -6.30 -26.48
CA PHE A 73 14.26 -7.72 -26.12
C PHE A 73 15.34 -8.19 -25.12
N GLU A 74 16.50 -7.53 -25.13
CA GLU A 74 17.62 -7.78 -24.20
C GLU A 74 17.50 -7.01 -22.87
N ALA A 75 16.41 -6.26 -22.65
CA ALA A 75 16.26 -5.45 -21.44
C ALA A 75 16.17 -6.34 -20.19
N SER A 76 16.94 -6.00 -19.15
CA SER A 76 16.92 -6.75 -17.91
C SER A 76 15.60 -6.57 -17.16
N THR A 77 15.04 -7.68 -16.68
CA THR A 77 13.88 -7.67 -15.78
C THR A 77 14.23 -7.33 -14.32
N LYS A 78 15.52 -7.11 -14.01
CA LYS A 78 15.97 -6.72 -12.67
C LYS A 78 15.44 -5.34 -12.31
N ARG A 79 15.07 -5.18 -11.04
CA ARG A 79 14.55 -3.93 -10.50
C ARG A 79 15.38 -3.46 -9.32
N TYR A 80 15.47 -2.14 -9.14
CA TYR A 80 16.09 -1.49 -7.99
C TYR A 80 15.04 -0.72 -7.18
N VAL A 81 15.39 -0.39 -5.94
CA VAL A 81 14.51 0.34 -5.01
C VAL A 81 14.93 1.79 -4.93
N ILE A 82 13.96 2.69 -5.00
CA ILE A 82 14.12 4.11 -4.69
C ILE A 82 13.29 4.41 -3.45
N THR A 83 13.94 4.66 -2.33
CA THR A 83 13.28 5.01 -1.08
C THR A 83 13.03 6.52 -1.03
N ASN A 84 11.84 6.91 -0.57
CA ASN A 84 11.45 8.32 -0.40
C ASN A 84 11.83 9.24 -1.59
N PRO A 85 11.34 8.98 -2.83
CA PRO A 85 11.60 9.86 -3.96
C PRO A 85 11.09 11.29 -3.68
N PRO A 86 11.76 12.33 -4.23
CA PRO A 86 11.24 13.70 -4.23
C PRO A 86 9.82 13.81 -4.81
N ILE A 87 9.07 14.84 -4.41
CA ILE A 87 7.68 15.03 -4.86
C ILE A 87 7.55 15.21 -6.37
N ASP A 88 8.57 15.78 -7.01
CA ASP A 88 8.65 16.06 -8.43
C ASP A 88 9.32 14.94 -9.22
N PHE A 89 9.67 13.84 -8.56
CA PHE A 89 10.33 12.70 -9.19
C PHE A 89 9.43 12.09 -10.27
N PRO A 90 9.90 11.97 -11.54
CA PRO A 90 9.10 11.47 -12.64
C PRO A 90 8.84 9.96 -12.53
N LEU A 91 7.61 9.55 -12.79
CA LEU A 91 7.21 8.14 -12.81
C LEU A 91 7.22 7.60 -14.23
N ILE A 92 7.36 6.27 -14.35
CA ILE A 92 7.15 5.56 -15.60
C ILE A 92 6.06 4.49 -15.41
N PRO A 93 5.30 4.12 -16.47
CA PRO A 93 4.17 3.20 -16.33
C PRO A 93 4.54 1.84 -15.75
N THR A 94 5.78 1.39 -15.93
CA THR A 94 6.25 0.09 -15.43
C THR A 94 6.65 0.08 -13.95
N ASP A 95 6.63 1.24 -13.29
CA ASP A 95 6.95 1.34 -11.87
C ASP A 95 5.95 0.58 -11.02
N LYS A 96 6.48 0.04 -9.92
CA LYS A 96 5.66 -0.44 -8.82
C LYS A 96 5.92 0.42 -7.60
N VAL A 97 4.88 0.77 -6.88
CA VAL A 97 4.95 1.61 -5.68
C VAL A 97 4.83 0.71 -4.46
N PHE A 98 5.80 0.79 -3.56
CA PHE A 98 5.66 0.22 -2.22
C PHE A 98 4.71 1.07 -1.41
N VAL A 99 3.69 0.46 -0.82
CA VAL A 99 2.67 1.14 -0.03
C VAL A 99 2.47 0.43 1.31
N LEU A 100 2.15 1.20 2.35
CA LEU A 100 1.51 0.67 3.55
C LEU A 100 0.01 0.79 3.35
N MET A 101 -0.64 -0.36 3.20
CA MET A 101 -2.09 -0.47 3.10
C MET A 101 -2.64 -0.58 4.53
N GLN A 102 -3.67 0.20 4.85
CA GLN A 102 -4.38 0.00 6.11
C GLN A 102 -5.04 -1.38 6.12
N PHE A 103 -5.31 -1.88 7.32
CA PHE A 103 -6.13 -3.06 7.46
C PHE A 103 -7.55 -2.75 6.96
N ASP A 104 -8.03 -3.54 6.00
CA ASP A 104 -9.37 -3.40 5.45
C ASP A 104 -10.30 -4.44 6.11
N PRO A 105 -11.27 -4.02 6.94
CA PRO A 105 -12.28 -4.90 7.50
C PRO A 105 -13.38 -5.29 6.47
N GLY A 106 -13.28 -4.86 5.21
CA GLY A 106 -14.28 -5.04 4.17
C GLY A 106 -15.33 -3.91 4.11
N LEU A 107 -15.01 -2.76 4.70
CA LEU A 107 -15.86 -1.56 4.68
C LEU A 107 -15.27 -0.56 3.69
N GLU A 108 -16.11 0.20 2.99
CA GLU A 108 -15.62 1.28 2.13
C GLU A 108 -14.75 2.24 2.95
N TYR A 109 -13.62 2.65 2.36
CA TYR A 109 -12.75 3.64 2.98
C TYR A 109 -13.51 4.96 3.11
N GLN A 110 -13.99 5.24 4.32
CA GLN A 110 -14.49 6.55 4.68
C GLN A 110 -13.32 7.34 5.28
N PRO A 111 -12.85 8.41 4.63
CA PRO A 111 -11.83 9.26 5.20
C PRO A 111 -12.42 9.98 6.43
N ASN A 112 -12.33 9.36 7.61
CA ASN A 112 -12.48 10.04 8.89
C ASN A 112 -11.24 10.91 9.11
N ARG A 113 -11.08 11.94 8.27
CA ARG A 113 -10.32 13.12 8.66
C ARG A 113 -11.18 13.72 9.75
N GLY A 114 -10.88 13.36 11.00
CA GLY A 114 -11.63 13.77 12.18
C GLY A 114 -12.18 15.15 11.91
N GLU A 115 -13.51 15.23 11.81
CA GLU A 115 -14.20 16.50 11.71
C GLU A 115 -13.56 17.33 12.81
N ARG A 116 -12.80 18.35 12.42
CA ARG A 116 -12.46 19.36 13.39
C ARG A 116 -13.82 19.86 13.78
N ASP A 117 -14.23 19.50 14.98
CA ASP A 117 -15.12 20.31 15.78
C ASP A 117 -14.43 21.67 15.88
N ASP A 118 -14.54 22.45 14.80
CA ASP A 118 -14.40 23.90 14.80
C ASP A 118 -15.63 24.39 15.58
N ASN A 119 -15.63 24.10 16.87
CA ASN A 119 -16.69 24.38 17.81
C ASN A 119 -16.21 25.50 18.72
N SER A 120 -17.10 26.44 19.04
CA SER A 120 -16.95 27.55 19.99
C SER A 120 -16.47 28.90 19.43
#